data_AF-A0A7Y0BE93-F1
#
_entry.id   AF-A0A7Y0BE93-F1
#
_cell.length_a   1.000
_cell.length_b   1.000
_cell.length_c   1.000
_cell.angle_alpha   90.00
_cell.angle_beta   90.00
_cell.angle_gamma   90.00
#
_symmetry.space_group_name_H-M   'P 1'
#
loop_
_entity.id
_entity.type
_entity.pdbx_description
1 polymer ?
#
loop_
_entity_poly.entity_id
_entity_poly.type
_entity_poly.pdbx_seq_one_letter_code
_entity_poly.pdbx_strand_id
1 'polypeptide(L)'
;MAANVGAVPGQPEPRNRLRRAAGAASPPEGSEPHEAGSVGAPTFWPYPFWIAHRGAGKLAPENTLAAFRLGARHGYRMFECDVKLSADGVPFLLHDATLERTTSGHGVAGKQLWQALARLDAGGWHSRSYA
;
A
#
# COMPACT_ATOMS: atom_id res chain seq x y z
N MET A 1 -22.25 5.59 -3.00
CA MET A 1 -22.28 7.08 -3.04
C MET A 1 -20.86 7.57 -2.86
N ALA A 2 -20.21 7.99 -3.95
CA ALA A 2 -18.89 8.61 -3.91
C ALA A 2 -19.07 10.12 -4.09
N ALA A 3 -18.49 10.92 -3.21
CA ALA A 3 -18.51 12.36 -3.29
C ALA A 3 -17.51 12.82 -4.36
N ASN A 4 -18.01 13.55 -5.35
CA ASN A 4 -17.26 14.19 -6.42
C ASN A 4 -16.74 15.54 -5.89
N VAL A 5 -15.43 15.72 -5.77
CA VAL A 5 -14.83 17.03 -5.45
C VAL A 5 -14.55 17.72 -6.78
N GLY A 6 -15.35 18.74 -7.08
CA GLY A 6 -15.34 19.48 -8.34
C GLY A 6 -14.02 20.22 -8.60
N ALA A 7 -13.60 20.20 -9.86
CA ALA A 7 -12.51 21.02 -10.37
C ALA A 7 -12.87 22.52 -10.31
N VAL A 8 -11.94 23.32 -9.81
CA VAL A 8 -12.04 24.79 -9.77
C VAL A 8 -11.59 25.34 -11.14
N PRO A 9 -12.38 26.18 -11.85
CA PRO A 9 -11.97 26.78 -13.10
C PRO A 9 -11.07 28.00 -12.85
N GLY A 10 -9.90 28.08 -13.50
CA GLY A 10 -9.14 29.34 -13.60
C GLY A 10 -7.63 29.31 -13.31
N GLN A 11 -6.92 28.19 -13.45
CA GLN A 11 -5.45 28.18 -13.37
C GLN A 11 -4.83 27.89 -14.75
N PRO A 12 -3.83 28.67 -15.22
CA PRO A 12 -3.21 28.45 -16.52
C PRO A 12 -2.22 27.28 -16.50
N GLU A 13 -2.31 26.43 -17.53
CA GLU A 13 -1.43 25.28 -17.81
C GLU A 13 0.06 25.69 -17.96
N PRO A 14 1.01 24.92 -17.40
CA PRO A 14 2.43 25.20 -17.58
C PRO A 14 2.91 24.85 -18.99
N ARG A 15 3.32 25.89 -19.74
CA ARG A 15 3.92 25.81 -21.08
C ARG A 15 5.30 25.16 -21.03
N ASN A 16 5.41 23.99 -21.65
CA ASN A 16 6.66 23.28 -21.92
C ASN A 16 7.57 24.13 -22.86
N ARG A 17 8.70 24.64 -22.35
CA ARG A 17 9.63 25.49 -23.11
C ARG A 17 10.94 24.76 -23.37
N LEU A 18 10.98 24.00 -24.47
CA LEU A 18 12.22 23.55 -25.09
C LEU A 18 12.86 24.72 -25.86
N ARG A 19 14.10 25.09 -25.51
CA ARG A 19 15.02 25.78 -26.41
C ARG A 19 16.44 25.25 -26.24
N ARG A 20 16.98 24.77 -27.38
CA ARG A 20 18.37 24.39 -27.65
C ARG A 20 19.37 25.50 -27.30
N ALA A 21 20.56 25.10 -26.87
CA ALA A 21 21.81 25.67 -27.37
C ALA A 21 22.86 24.54 -27.45
N ALA A 22 23.46 24.41 -28.64
CA ALA A 22 24.49 23.45 -28.98
C ALA A 22 25.87 24.01 -28.61
N GLY A 23 26.69 23.21 -27.94
CA GLY A 23 28.13 23.37 -27.85
C GLY A 23 28.76 22.07 -28.31
N ALA A 24 29.32 22.06 -29.52
CA ALA A 24 29.96 20.90 -30.12
C ALA A 24 31.40 20.78 -29.60
N ALA A 25 31.71 19.66 -28.94
CA ALA A 25 33.06 19.16 -28.78
C ALA A 25 33.05 17.70 -29.25
N SER A 26 33.81 17.38 -30.29
CA SER A 26 33.89 16.02 -30.85
C SER A 26 34.63 15.10 -29.88
N PRO A 27 34.11 13.90 -29.55
CA PRO A 27 34.85 12.89 -28.82
C PRO A 27 35.76 12.09 -29.77
N PRO A 28 36.86 11.50 -29.27
CA PRO A 28 37.75 10.66 -30.07
C PRO A 28 37.06 9.33 -30.44
N GLU A 29 37.33 8.87 -31.66
CA GLU A 29 36.92 7.57 -32.18
C GLU A 29 37.56 6.43 -31.38
N GLY A 30 36.75 5.44 -30.99
CA GLY A 30 37.23 4.19 -30.41
C GLY A 30 36.57 3.81 -29.08
N SER A 31 35.32 3.35 -29.14
CA SER A 31 34.83 2.27 -28.26
C SER A 31 33.49 1.79 -28.79
N GLU A 32 33.46 0.48 -29.07
CA GLU A 32 32.31 -0.30 -29.51
C GLU A 32 31.03 0.07 -28.74
N PRO A 33 29.87 0.28 -29.39
CA PRO A 33 28.62 0.42 -28.68
C PRO A 33 28.27 -0.92 -28.04
N HIS A 34 28.42 -1.02 -26.72
CA HIS A 34 27.67 -2.00 -25.94
C HIS A 34 26.18 -1.74 -26.23
N GLU A 35 25.56 -2.63 -27.03
CA GLU A 35 24.11 -2.75 -27.12
C GLU A 35 23.58 -3.09 -25.73
N ALA A 36 23.35 -2.05 -24.92
CA ALA A 36 22.42 -2.12 -23.83
C ALA A 36 21.05 -2.31 -24.47
N GLY A 37 20.65 -3.56 -24.63
CA GLY A 37 19.28 -3.93 -24.97
C GLY A 37 18.34 -3.26 -23.97
N SER A 38 17.83 -2.09 -24.35
CA SER A 38 16.78 -1.41 -23.61
C SER A 38 15.49 -2.16 -23.88
N VAL A 39 15.32 -3.28 -23.18
CA VAL A 39 14.00 -3.87 -23.02
C VAL A 39 13.22 -2.82 -22.22
N GLY A 40 12.47 -1.98 -22.94
CA GLY A 40 11.74 -0.87 -22.35
C GLY A 40 10.93 -1.37 -21.16
N ALA A 41 11.28 -0.91 -19.96
CA ALA A 41 10.45 -1.14 -18.79
C ALA A 41 9.03 -0.66 -19.16
N PRO A 42 7.98 -1.45 -18.90
CA PRO A 42 6.64 -1.03 -19.25
C PRO A 42 6.37 0.33 -18.61
N THR A 43 6.02 1.32 -19.43
CA THR A 43 5.69 2.70 -19.02
C THR A 43 4.35 2.81 -18.28
N PHE A 44 3.78 1.67 -17.88
CA PHE A 44 2.47 1.55 -17.24
C PHE A 44 2.66 1.32 -15.74
N TRP A 45 1.95 2.12 -14.93
CA TRP A 45 1.91 1.97 -13.49
C TRP A 45 1.21 0.64 -13.12
N PRO A 46 1.89 -0.33 -12.47
CA PRO A 46 1.40 -1.70 -12.36
C PRO A 46 0.27 -1.88 -11.35
N TYR A 47 0.03 -0.90 -10.47
CA TYR A 47 -0.96 -1.02 -9.42
C TYR A 47 -2.37 -0.63 -9.90
N PRO A 48 -3.41 -1.36 -9.46
CA PRO A 48 -4.78 -1.06 -9.85
C PRO A 48 -5.25 0.27 -9.26
N PHE A 49 -6.28 0.84 -9.87
CA PHE A 49 -6.92 2.06 -9.37
C PHE A 49 -7.61 1.86 -8.02
N TRP A 50 -8.16 0.66 -7.78
CA TRP A 50 -8.87 0.31 -6.56
C TRP A 50 -8.05 -0.60 -5.66
N ILE A 51 -7.82 -0.14 -4.42
CA ILE A 51 -7.09 -0.87 -3.39
C ILE A 51 -8.05 -1.11 -2.22
N ALA A 52 -8.13 -2.35 -1.75
CA ALA A 52 -8.94 -2.66 -0.59
C ALA A 52 -8.22 -2.25 0.70
N HIS A 53 -8.74 -1.20 1.35
CA HIS A 53 -8.23 -0.69 2.62
C HIS A 53 -8.38 -1.76 3.72
N ARG A 54 -7.27 -2.13 4.35
CA ARG A 54 -7.16 -3.13 5.43
C ARG A 54 -7.88 -4.46 5.15
N GLY A 55 -7.84 -4.92 3.90
CA GLY A 55 -8.42 -6.19 3.46
C GLY A 55 -9.79 -6.07 2.76
N ALA A 56 -10.83 -5.58 3.43
CA ALA A 56 -12.18 -5.42 2.86
C ALA A 56 -12.95 -4.22 3.41
N GLY A 57 -12.23 -3.20 3.87
CA GLY A 57 -12.81 -2.03 4.53
C GLY A 57 -13.60 -2.46 5.77
N LYS A 58 -14.90 -2.14 5.80
CA LYS A 58 -15.79 -2.40 6.94
C LYS A 58 -16.52 -3.75 6.87
N LEU A 59 -16.36 -4.51 5.79
CA LEU A 59 -17.13 -5.74 5.54
C LEU A 59 -16.66 -6.95 6.37
N ALA A 60 -15.44 -6.88 6.89
CA ALA A 60 -14.81 -7.90 7.73
C ALA A 60 -13.84 -7.20 8.71
N PRO A 61 -13.42 -7.86 9.80
CA PRO A 61 -12.49 -7.28 10.74
C PRO A 61 -11.18 -6.90 10.03
N GLU A 62 -10.82 -5.62 10.12
CA GLU A 62 -9.68 -5.03 9.42
C GLU A 62 -8.37 -5.78 9.69
N ASN A 63 -7.44 -5.79 8.74
CA ASN A 63 -6.11 -6.38 8.88
C ASN A 63 -6.11 -7.89 9.23
N THR A 64 -7.21 -8.61 8.96
CA THR A 64 -7.29 -10.07 9.15
C THR A 64 -7.28 -10.81 7.82
N LEU A 65 -6.84 -12.08 7.84
CA LEU A 65 -6.97 -12.98 6.68
C LEU A 65 -8.42 -13.11 6.20
N ALA A 66 -9.40 -13.01 7.11
CA ALA A 66 -10.81 -13.03 6.75
C ALA A 66 -11.18 -11.82 5.86
N ALA A 67 -10.69 -10.61 6.19
CA ALA A 67 -10.88 -9.43 5.37
C ALA A 67 -10.20 -9.54 4.00
N PHE A 68 -8.94 -9.99 3.93
CA PHE A 68 -8.28 -10.19 2.63
C PHE A 68 -9.01 -11.20 1.75
N ARG A 69 -9.44 -12.33 2.33
CA ARG A 69 -10.24 -13.34 1.61
C ARG A 69 -11.56 -12.77 1.11
N LEU A 70 -12.24 -11.95 1.92
CA LEU A 70 -13.49 -11.31 1.51
C LEU A 70 -13.27 -10.29 0.39
N GLY A 71 -12.27 -9.41 0.50
CA GLY A 71 -11.95 -8.45 -0.56
C GLY A 71 -11.55 -9.14 -1.86
N ALA A 72 -10.83 -10.27 -1.80
CA ALA A 72 -10.52 -11.08 -2.97
C ALA A 72 -11.79 -11.62 -3.65
N ARG A 73 -12.78 -12.09 -2.87
CA ARG A 73 -14.10 -12.51 -3.40
C ARG A 73 -14.87 -11.36 -4.05
N HIS A 74 -14.65 -10.12 -3.62
CA HIS A 74 -15.22 -8.91 -4.25
C HIS A 74 -14.44 -8.42 -5.48
N GLY A 75 -13.38 -9.11 -5.90
CA GLY A 75 -12.65 -8.77 -7.12
C GLY A 75 -11.45 -7.84 -6.92
N TYR A 76 -11.12 -7.45 -5.69
CA TYR A 76 -9.90 -6.68 -5.44
C TYR A 76 -8.65 -7.50 -5.79
N ARG A 77 -7.62 -6.82 -6.28
CA ARG A 77 -6.31 -7.40 -6.66
C ARG A 77 -5.14 -6.76 -5.93
N MET A 78 -5.38 -5.67 -5.23
CA MET A 78 -4.42 -5.04 -4.34
C MET A 78 -5.12 -4.71 -3.02
N PHE A 79 -4.35 -4.84 -1.95
CA PHE A 79 -4.81 -4.63 -0.59
C PHE A 79 -3.80 -3.75 0.13
N GLU A 80 -4.31 -2.83 0.92
CA GLU A 80 -3.52 -2.07 1.87
C GLU A 80 -3.60 -2.76 3.24
N CYS A 81 -2.54 -2.63 4.03
CA CYS A 81 -2.45 -3.19 5.37
C CYS A 81 -1.45 -2.42 6.23
N ASP A 82 -1.69 -2.43 7.54
CA ASP A 82 -0.87 -1.73 8.53
C ASP A 82 0.07 -2.69 9.26
N VAL A 83 1.37 -2.61 8.97
CA VAL A 83 2.38 -3.50 9.60
C VAL A 83 2.96 -2.86 10.86
N LYS A 84 3.11 -3.67 11.92
CA LYS A 84 3.85 -3.35 13.14
C LYS A 84 4.84 -4.46 13.50
N LEU A 85 5.75 -4.13 14.41
CA LEU A 85 6.68 -5.08 15.02
C LEU A 85 6.27 -5.38 16.46
N SER A 86 6.30 -6.65 16.84
CA SER A 86 6.20 -7.08 18.24
C SER A 86 7.48 -6.71 19.01
N ALA A 87 7.48 -6.92 20.33
CA ALA A 87 8.64 -6.65 21.18
C ALA A 87 9.88 -7.50 20.79
N ASP A 88 9.64 -8.68 20.23
CA ASP A 88 10.64 -9.61 19.70
C ASP A 88 10.85 -9.46 18.18
N GLY A 89 10.37 -8.38 17.57
CA GLY A 89 10.67 -8.02 16.18
C GLY A 89 9.92 -8.80 15.12
N VAL A 90 8.84 -9.51 15.47
CA VAL A 90 8.00 -10.24 14.51
C VAL A 90 7.00 -9.27 13.87
N PRO A 91 6.94 -9.19 12.52
CA PRO A 91 5.94 -8.40 11.83
C PRO A 91 4.53 -8.96 12.01
N PHE A 92 3.56 -8.10 12.31
CA PHE A 92 2.14 -8.44 12.38
C PHE A 92 1.27 -7.28 11.89
N LEU A 93 -0.01 -7.54 11.64
CA LEU A 93 -0.94 -6.52 11.13
C LEU A 93 -1.80 -5.94 12.25
N LEU A 94 -1.74 -4.62 12.42
CA LEU A 94 -2.57 -3.86 13.36
C LEU A 94 -2.42 -2.37 13.07
N HIS A 95 -3.52 -1.64 12.93
CA HIS A 95 -3.47 -0.19 12.69
C HIS A 95 -3.12 0.62 13.93
N ASP A 96 -3.72 0.31 15.07
CA ASP A 96 -3.60 1.12 16.28
C ASP A 96 -2.29 0.81 17.03
N ALA A 97 -1.81 1.76 17.85
CA ALA A 97 -0.68 1.50 18.74
C ALA A 97 -1.03 0.52 19.87
N THR A 98 -2.31 0.47 20.24
CA THR A 98 -2.85 -0.34 21.33
C THR A 98 -3.87 -1.36 20.81
N LEU A 99 -4.23 -2.33 21.65
CA LEU A 99 -4.94 -3.53 21.26
C LEU A 99 -6.48 -3.45 21.38
N GLU A 100 -7.00 -2.46 22.11
CA GLU A 100 -8.37 -2.48 22.66
C GLU A 100 -9.45 -2.39 21.60
N ARG A 101 -9.21 -1.67 20.50
CA ARG A 101 -10.25 -1.42 19.48
C ARG A 101 -10.56 -2.64 18.64
N THR A 102 -9.55 -3.45 18.33
CA THR A 102 -9.63 -4.48 17.27
C THR A 102 -9.19 -5.86 17.73
N THR A 103 -8.95 -6.04 19.02
CA THR A 103 -8.59 -7.35 19.58
C THR A 103 -9.19 -7.56 20.96
N SER A 104 -9.08 -8.79 21.49
CA SER A 104 -9.39 -9.12 22.88
C SER A 104 -8.31 -8.69 23.89
N GLY A 105 -7.23 -8.06 23.44
CA GLY A 105 -6.08 -7.66 24.26
C GLY A 105 -6.13 -6.21 24.73
N HIS A 106 -5.17 -5.84 25.58
CA HIS A 106 -5.01 -4.49 26.12
C HIS A 106 -3.53 -4.07 26.13
N GLY A 107 -3.29 -2.75 26.11
CA GLY A 107 -1.96 -2.16 26.16
C GLY A 107 -1.31 -1.98 24.78
N VAL A 108 -0.07 -1.51 24.78
CA VAL A 108 0.69 -1.20 23.56
C VAL A 108 1.16 -2.49 22.88
N ALA A 109 0.73 -2.70 21.64
CA ALA A 109 0.97 -3.95 20.91
C ALA A 109 2.47 -4.20 20.67
N GLY A 110 3.22 -3.17 20.27
CA GLY A 110 4.66 -3.26 20.02
C GLY A 110 5.53 -3.51 21.27
N LYS A 111 4.93 -3.53 22.47
CA LYS A 111 5.60 -3.90 23.72
C LYS A 111 5.34 -5.35 24.15
N GLN A 112 4.61 -6.13 23.36
CA GLN A 112 4.27 -7.52 23.67
C GLN A 112 5.00 -8.49 22.75
N LEU A 113 5.37 -9.65 23.28
CA LEU A 113 5.95 -10.74 22.50
C LEU A 113 4.93 -11.28 21.51
N TRP A 114 5.39 -11.72 20.33
CA TRP A 114 4.55 -12.33 19.31
C TRP A 114 3.70 -13.48 19.85
N GLN A 115 4.30 -14.32 20.69
CA GLN A 115 3.61 -15.46 21.29
C GLN A 115 2.35 -15.04 22.08
N ALA A 116 2.35 -13.85 22.71
CA ALA A 116 1.17 -13.30 23.38
C ALA A 116 0.16 -12.72 22.38
N LEU A 117 0.64 -11.93 21.42
CA LEU A 117 -0.18 -11.30 20.39
C LEU A 117 -0.94 -12.32 19.52
N ALA A 118 -0.28 -13.42 19.15
CA ALA A 118 -0.83 -14.47 18.30
C ALA A 118 -2.02 -15.24 18.91
N ARG A 119 -2.27 -15.08 20.22
CA ARG A 119 -3.41 -15.71 20.92
C ARG A 119 -4.62 -14.81 21.04
N LEU A 120 -4.51 -13.55 20.64
CA LEU A 120 -5.62 -12.60 20.73
C LEU A 120 -6.66 -12.88 19.65
N ASP A 121 -7.93 -12.73 20.00
CA ASP A 121 -9.01 -12.68 19.01
C ASP A 121 -9.01 -11.29 18.37
N ALA A 122 -8.84 -11.22 17.05
CA ALA A 122 -8.84 -9.97 16.27
C ALA A 122 -10.10 -9.80 15.40
N GLY A 123 -11.15 -10.59 15.63
CA GLY A 123 -12.36 -10.60 14.82
C GLY A 123 -13.66 -10.49 15.60
N GLY A 124 -13.73 -10.97 16.85
CA GLY A 124 -14.97 -11.00 17.61
C GLY A 124 -15.60 -9.62 17.89
N TRP A 125 -14.78 -8.57 17.94
CA TRP A 125 -15.24 -7.17 18.06
C TRP A 125 -16.09 -6.71 16.85
N HIS A 126 -15.84 -7.27 15.66
CA HIS A 126 -16.55 -6.91 14.43
C HIS A 126 -17.89 -7.62 14.36
N SER A 127 -17.89 -8.95 14.55
CA SER A 127 -19.11 -9.75 14.68
C SER A 127 -18.79 -11.15 15.21
N ARG A 128 -19.83 -11.81 15.75
CA ARG A 128 -19.73 -13.22 16.21
C ARG A 128 -19.28 -14.20 15.14
N SER A 129 -19.43 -13.89 13.85
CA SER A 129 -19.00 -14.77 12.76
C SER A 129 -17.48 -14.81 12.56
N TYR A 130 -16.75 -13.90 13.21
CA TYR A 130 -15.28 -13.79 13.15
C TYR A 130 -14.62 -13.94 14.53
N ALA A 131 -15.38 -14.33 15.56
CA ALA A 131 -14.89 -14.62 16.91
C ALA A 131 -14.29 -16.04 16.99
#